data_AF-A0A2N9NHG0-F1
#
_entry.id   AF-A0A2N9NHG0-F1
#
_cell.length_a   1.000
_cell.length_b   1.000
_cell.length_c   1.000
_cell.angle_alpha   90.00
_cell.angle_beta   90.00
_cell.angle_gamma   90.00
#
_symmetry.space_group_name_H-M   'P 1'
#
loop_
_entity.id
_entity.type
_entity.pdbx_description
1 polymer ?
#
loop_
_entity_poly.entity_id
_entity_poly.type
_entity_poly.pdbx_seq_one_letter_code
_entity_poly.pdbx_strand_id
1 'polypeptide(L)'
;MRCSAGRSGVRALPWLGMGRHKNEMDERRVRGQAGQYRGGMNAYLFSGLVNQYHKGQFVDNCSTVILYGGDEAASWKVFEESLLAQNKAEDSAPVKVEKMVGAPVLEQLLTEAGANPIKWPELAEEVLRTIESTPLDDQEQGYWVDCDQCVRPGQLAFDPDYLRSGLPEEIRSGLNWSLDKTFFFLISVLTPPAAPAEMDEDDEERSRPAEGTAEDEEEFENAGEPDLDQRLSALPQLSEKELAVVIRARNSVVAAWLWRKYAAGGELAENPIQVEPLCAMVGIGGSAGT
;
A
#
# COMPACT_ATOMS: atom_id res chain seq x y z
N MET A 1 27.06 -0.45 -72.90
CA MET A 1 27.89 0.38 -71.99
C MET A 1 27.71 -0.19 -70.59
N ARG A 2 28.54 -1.17 -70.18
CA ARG A 2 29.77 -1.05 -69.37
C ARG A 2 29.58 -0.46 -67.97
N CYS A 3 29.52 -1.36 -66.98
CA CYS A 3 30.23 -1.45 -65.69
C CYS A 3 30.71 -0.19 -64.93
N SER A 4 30.43 -0.14 -63.62
CA SER A 4 31.38 0.03 -62.48
C SER A 4 30.60 -0.28 -61.18
N ALA A 5 30.96 -1.13 -60.20
CA ALA A 5 32.20 -1.64 -59.60
C ALA A 5 33.02 -0.60 -58.81
N GLY A 6 33.12 -0.80 -57.48
CA GLY A 6 34.07 -0.10 -56.60
C GLY A 6 33.92 -0.41 -55.12
N ARG A 7 34.70 -1.40 -54.62
CA ARG A 7 34.93 -1.72 -53.20
C ARG A 7 36.12 -0.91 -52.63
N SER A 8 36.23 -0.96 -51.28
CA SER A 8 37.40 -0.68 -50.41
C SER A 8 37.68 0.80 -50.12
N GLY A 9 38.06 1.24 -48.92
CA GLY A 9 38.36 0.60 -47.64
C GLY A 9 39.08 1.64 -46.74
N VAL A 10 39.23 1.31 -45.44
CA VAL A 10 40.25 1.85 -44.50
C VAL A 10 39.91 3.08 -43.63
N ARG A 11 39.63 2.75 -42.35
CA ARG A 11 40.13 3.26 -41.04
C ARG A 11 39.89 4.72 -40.53
N ALA A 12 39.44 4.70 -39.26
CA ALA A 12 39.87 5.47 -38.08
C ALA A 12 39.40 6.94 -37.88
N LEU A 13 38.60 7.08 -36.82
CA LEU A 13 38.39 8.21 -35.89
C LEU A 13 39.72 8.91 -35.52
N PRO A 14 39.74 10.22 -35.14
CA PRO A 14 38.92 10.74 -34.05
C PRO A 14 38.38 12.17 -34.22
N TRP A 15 37.16 12.41 -33.71
CA TRP A 15 36.73 13.75 -33.34
C TRP A 15 36.29 13.75 -31.87
N LEU A 16 37.17 14.31 -31.06
CA LEU A 16 36.94 14.82 -29.72
C LEU A 16 36.18 16.14 -29.81
N GLY A 17 35.20 16.35 -28.93
CA GLY A 17 34.77 17.68 -28.53
C GLY A 17 33.26 17.85 -28.37
N MET A 18 32.87 18.33 -27.19
CA MET A 18 31.54 18.82 -26.77
C MET A 18 30.52 17.73 -26.38
N GLY A 19 29.91 17.73 -25.20
CA GLY A 19 30.04 18.61 -24.04
C GLY A 19 29.56 17.87 -22.79
N ARG A 20 30.33 17.97 -21.70
CA ARG A 20 29.85 17.69 -20.35
C ARG A 20 29.04 18.89 -19.91
N HIS A 21 27.72 18.77 -19.88
CA HIS A 21 26.88 19.54 -18.96
C HIS A 21 25.54 18.84 -18.82
N LYS A 22 25.14 18.65 -17.55
CA LYS A 22 23.91 18.07 -17.00
C LYS A 22 24.10 16.69 -16.39
N ASN A 23 24.64 16.68 -15.17
CA ASN A 23 24.37 15.69 -14.13
C ASN A 23 24.76 16.32 -12.78
N GLU A 24 24.12 17.44 -12.44
CA GLU A 24 24.41 18.13 -11.16
C GLU A 24 23.18 18.84 -10.56
N MET A 25 21.97 18.54 -11.05
CA MET A 25 20.73 19.12 -10.53
C MET A 25 19.83 18.15 -9.74
N ASP A 26 20.09 16.84 -9.75
CA ASP A 26 19.27 15.87 -8.99
C ASP A 26 19.79 15.54 -7.58
N GLU A 27 21.06 15.81 -7.27
CA GLU A 27 21.66 15.43 -5.98
C GLU A 27 21.42 16.43 -4.84
N ARG A 28 20.97 17.66 -5.14
CA ARG A 28 20.73 18.69 -4.10
C ARG A 28 19.36 18.60 -3.42
N ARG A 29 18.49 17.67 -3.83
CA ARG A 29 17.15 17.47 -3.24
C ARG A 29 17.13 16.50 -2.05
N VAL A 30 18.28 15.89 -1.71
CA VAL A 30 18.38 14.73 -0.80
C VAL A 30 18.66 15.10 0.67
N ARG A 31 18.87 16.38 1.03
CA ARG A 31 19.35 16.75 2.39
C ARG A 31 18.36 17.42 3.34
N GLY A 32 17.05 17.31 3.11
CA GLY A 32 16.05 18.00 3.96
C GLY A 32 14.79 17.22 4.32
N GLN A 33 14.79 15.88 4.30
CA GLN A 33 13.53 15.13 4.16
C GLN A 33 12.93 14.52 5.44
N ALA A 34 13.62 14.53 6.60
CA ALA A 34 13.08 13.96 7.84
C ALA A 34 11.81 14.68 8.38
N GLY A 35 11.48 15.87 7.87
CA GLY A 35 10.22 16.59 8.13
C GLY A 35 9.27 16.66 6.92
N GLN A 36 9.58 15.99 5.81
CA GLN A 36 8.97 16.25 4.51
C GLN A 36 7.56 15.67 4.33
N TYR A 37 7.20 14.65 5.11
CA TYR A 37 5.89 14.03 5.01
C TYR A 37 4.88 14.56 6.03
N ARG A 38 5.28 15.36 7.03
CA ARG A 38 4.39 15.79 8.14
C ARG A 38 3.81 17.20 8.02
N GLY A 39 3.92 17.84 6.86
CA GLY A 39 3.31 19.15 6.62
C GLY A 39 1.79 19.01 6.42
N GLY A 40 0.98 19.54 7.33
CA GLY A 40 -0.47 19.78 7.18
C GLY A 40 -1.24 18.73 6.36
N MET A 41 -1.18 17.46 6.78
CA MET A 41 -1.91 16.37 6.14
C MET A 41 -3.41 16.64 6.25
N ASN A 42 -4.11 16.65 5.11
CA ASN A 42 -5.57 16.87 5.03
C ASN A 42 -6.33 15.58 4.72
N ALA A 43 -5.64 14.44 4.63
CA ALA A 43 -6.26 13.15 4.43
C ALA A 43 -5.58 12.03 5.23
N TYR A 44 -6.39 11.06 5.65
CA TYR A 44 -6.00 9.94 6.49
C TYR A 44 -6.66 8.66 5.96
N LEU A 45 -5.88 7.60 5.90
CA LEU A 45 -6.36 6.25 5.65
C LEU A 45 -6.70 5.59 6.97
N PHE A 46 -7.91 5.07 7.11
CA PHE A 46 -8.28 4.25 8.27
C PHE A 46 -8.70 2.86 7.83
N SER A 47 -8.32 1.88 8.64
CA SER A 47 -8.82 0.52 8.56
C SER A 47 -9.39 0.11 9.92
N GLY A 48 -10.56 -0.53 9.91
CA GLY A 48 -11.27 -0.91 11.13
C GLY A 48 -11.81 -2.33 11.06
N LEU A 49 -11.52 -3.12 12.09
CA LEU A 49 -12.15 -4.41 12.34
C LEU A 49 -13.42 -4.19 13.12
N VAL A 50 -14.52 -4.67 12.56
CA VAL A 50 -15.78 -4.75 13.25
C VAL A 50 -16.26 -6.19 13.34
N ASN A 51 -16.88 -6.49 14.46
CA ASN A 51 -17.54 -7.75 14.72
C ASN A 51 -19.05 -7.53 14.65
N GLN A 52 -19.72 -8.19 13.70
CA GLN A 52 -21.14 -8.01 13.42
C GLN A 52 -21.93 -9.28 13.75
N TYR A 53 -23.00 -9.14 14.54
CA TYR A 53 -23.86 -10.28 14.90
C TYR A 53 -24.92 -10.57 13.84
N HIS A 54 -24.64 -11.47 12.90
CA HIS A 54 -25.57 -11.83 11.83
C HIS A 54 -26.12 -13.26 12.01
N LYS A 55 -27.45 -13.40 12.01
CA LYS A 55 -28.17 -14.70 12.02
C LYS A 55 -27.71 -15.69 13.11
N GLY A 56 -27.41 -15.19 14.30
CA GLY A 56 -27.02 -16.04 15.43
C GLY A 56 -25.51 -16.28 15.56
N GLN A 57 -24.69 -15.65 14.71
CA GLN A 57 -23.24 -15.80 14.72
C GLN A 57 -22.55 -14.43 14.56
N PHE A 58 -21.36 -14.32 15.15
CA PHE A 58 -20.48 -13.18 14.96
C PHE A 58 -19.64 -13.37 13.69
N VAL A 59 -19.58 -12.33 12.86
CA VAL A 59 -18.84 -12.32 11.61
C VAL A 59 -17.92 -11.11 11.59
N ASP A 60 -16.66 -11.36 11.27
CA ASP A 60 -15.63 -10.34 11.15
C ASP A 60 -15.76 -9.60 9.83
N ASN A 61 -15.71 -8.28 9.89
CA ASN A 61 -15.70 -7.43 8.72
C ASN A 61 -14.63 -6.34 8.87
N CYS A 62 -13.84 -6.14 7.83
CA CYS A 62 -12.80 -5.12 7.79
C CYS A 62 -13.18 -4.05 6.77
N SER A 63 -13.19 -2.78 7.19
CA SER A 63 -13.44 -1.63 6.31
C SER A 63 -12.20 -0.78 6.22
N THR A 64 -11.85 -0.33 5.02
CA THR A 64 -10.72 0.57 4.75
C THR A 64 -11.21 1.77 3.94
N VAL A 65 -10.98 2.99 4.43
CA VAL A 65 -11.48 4.23 3.81
C VAL A 65 -10.44 5.35 3.93
N ILE A 66 -10.29 6.14 2.86
CA ILE A 66 -9.60 7.43 2.93
C ILE A 66 -10.61 8.52 3.29
N LEU A 67 -10.34 9.26 4.36
CA LEU A 67 -11.05 10.45 4.74
C LEU A 67 -10.22 11.69 4.44
N TYR A 68 -10.82 12.71 3.81
CA TYR A 68 -10.13 13.95 3.48
C TYR A 68 -10.90 15.22 3.90
N GLY A 69 -10.19 16.33 4.03
CA GLY A 69 -10.73 17.64 4.36
C GLY A 69 -10.92 17.92 5.86
N GLY A 70 -10.34 17.09 6.73
CA GLY A 70 -10.35 17.26 8.18
C GLY A 70 -8.97 16.97 8.80
N ASP A 71 -8.80 17.34 10.07
CA ASP A 71 -7.65 16.90 10.85
C ASP A 71 -7.78 15.43 11.28
N GLU A 72 -6.71 14.87 11.82
CA GLU A 72 -6.66 13.45 12.21
C GLU A 72 -7.76 13.07 13.20
N ALA A 73 -7.98 13.89 14.25
CA ALA A 73 -8.94 13.59 15.30
C ALA A 73 -10.39 13.66 14.80
N ALA A 74 -10.71 14.67 13.98
CA ALA A 74 -12.01 14.78 13.34
C ALA A 74 -12.25 13.61 12.38
N SER A 75 -11.23 13.24 11.59
CA SER A 75 -11.33 12.14 10.63
C SER A 75 -11.53 10.80 11.34
N TRP A 76 -10.75 10.53 12.39
CA TRP A 76 -10.90 9.33 13.23
C TRP A 76 -12.32 9.16 13.74
N LYS A 77 -12.88 10.22 14.32
CA LYS A 77 -14.24 10.22 14.86
C LYS A 77 -15.28 9.94 13.77
N VAL A 78 -15.16 10.57 12.61
CA VAL A 78 -16.08 10.34 11.47
C VAL A 78 -16.01 8.89 11.01
N PHE A 79 -14.81 8.30 10.93
CA PHE A 79 -14.66 6.91 10.54
C PHE A 79 -15.29 5.96 11.58
N GLU A 80 -15.00 6.14 12.87
CA GLU A 80 -15.60 5.35 13.95
C GLU A 80 -17.14 5.44 13.95
N GLU A 81 -17.70 6.65 13.81
CA GLU A 81 -19.14 6.86 13.72
C GLU A 81 -19.76 6.17 12.50
N SER A 82 -19.03 6.09 11.38
CA SER A 82 -19.48 5.39 10.17
C SER A 82 -19.53 3.87 10.37
N LEU A 83 -18.56 3.29 11.08
CA LEU A 83 -18.55 1.87 11.42
C LEU A 83 -19.70 1.51 12.35
N LEU A 84 -20.00 2.38 13.31
CA LEU A 84 -21.07 2.19 14.29
C LEU A 84 -22.45 2.64 13.79
N ALA A 85 -22.55 3.23 12.59
CA ALA A 85 -23.81 3.77 12.07
C ALA A 85 -24.93 2.72 12.02
N GLN A 86 -24.58 1.46 11.75
CA GLN A 86 -25.53 0.34 11.72
C GLN A 86 -26.22 0.11 13.07
N ASN A 87 -25.57 0.40 14.19
CA ASN A 87 -26.17 0.25 15.53
C ASN A 87 -27.30 1.25 15.81
N LYS A 88 -27.42 2.31 15.02
CA LYS A 88 -28.47 3.31 15.16
C LYS A 88 -29.76 2.91 14.42
N ALA A 89 -29.71 1.85 13.60
CA ALA A 89 -30.87 1.34 12.88
C ALA A 89 -31.61 0.30 13.74
N GLU A 90 -32.93 0.45 13.84
CA GLU A 90 -33.81 -0.30 14.76
C GLU A 90 -33.77 -1.83 14.55
N ASP A 91 -33.49 -2.28 13.31
CA ASP A 91 -33.49 -3.70 12.91
C ASP A 91 -32.11 -4.23 12.49
N SER A 92 -31.03 -3.52 12.81
CA SER A 92 -29.68 -3.94 12.41
C SER A 92 -28.97 -4.76 13.48
N ALA A 93 -28.19 -5.73 13.02
CA ALA A 93 -27.26 -6.47 13.84
C ALA A 93 -26.34 -5.51 14.62
N PRO A 94 -26.13 -5.72 15.94
CA PRO A 94 -25.14 -4.95 16.67
C PRO A 94 -23.74 -5.19 16.10
N VAL A 95 -22.97 -4.12 16.06
CA VAL A 95 -21.61 -4.00 15.55
C VAL A 95 -20.71 -3.52 16.68
N LYS A 96 -19.59 -4.20 16.92
CA LYS A 96 -18.55 -3.77 17.86
C LYS A 96 -17.27 -3.48 17.08
N VAL A 97 -16.65 -2.32 17.31
CA VAL A 97 -15.31 -2.03 16.80
C VAL A 97 -14.29 -2.72 17.70
N GLU A 98 -13.45 -3.57 17.12
CA GLU A 98 -12.43 -4.32 17.86
C GLU A 98 -11.03 -3.73 17.70
N LYS A 99 -10.71 -3.22 16.51
CA LYS A 99 -9.45 -2.54 16.23
C LYS A 99 -9.65 -1.46 15.18
N MET A 100 -8.94 -0.35 15.33
CA MET A 100 -8.79 0.67 14.31
C MET A 100 -7.32 1.04 14.17
N VAL A 101 -6.88 1.23 12.93
CA VAL A 101 -5.54 1.74 12.60
C VAL A 101 -5.68 2.89 11.62
N GLY A 102 -4.81 3.89 11.75
CA GLY A 102 -4.80 5.08 10.92
C GLY A 102 -3.41 5.39 10.41
N ALA A 103 -3.31 5.94 9.20
CA ALA A 103 -2.09 6.52 8.67
C ALA A 103 -2.41 7.80 7.90
N PRO A 104 -1.54 8.82 7.95
CA PRO A 104 -1.72 9.99 7.13
C PRO A 104 -1.46 9.65 5.65
N VAL A 105 -2.11 10.37 4.74
CA VAL A 105 -1.97 10.12 3.29
C VAL A 105 -1.05 11.15 2.65
N LEU A 106 -0.07 10.69 1.87
CA LEU A 106 0.80 11.57 1.09
C LEU A 106 -0.03 12.46 0.16
N GLU A 107 0.12 13.77 0.30
CA GLU A 107 -0.56 14.82 -0.49
C GLU A 107 -0.02 14.93 -1.94
N GLN A 108 0.43 13.82 -2.52
CA GLN A 108 0.91 13.73 -3.90
C GLN A 108 0.36 12.47 -4.58
N LEU A 109 -0.32 12.67 -5.71
CA LEU A 109 -0.72 11.61 -6.62
C LEU A 109 0.50 11.20 -7.44
N LEU A 110 0.97 9.98 -7.24
CA LEU A 110 2.07 9.43 -8.03
C LEU A 110 1.53 8.84 -9.34
N THR A 111 2.20 9.14 -10.45
CA THR A 111 1.86 8.65 -11.78
C THR A 111 3.13 8.30 -12.55
N GLU A 112 3.02 7.58 -13.65
CA GLU A 112 4.18 7.35 -14.55
C GLU A 112 4.77 8.63 -15.15
N ALA A 113 3.99 9.71 -15.23
CA ALA A 113 4.45 11.02 -15.67
C ALA A 113 5.14 11.84 -14.57
N GLY A 114 5.05 11.41 -13.30
CA GLY A 114 5.60 12.09 -12.13
C GLY A 114 4.59 12.29 -11.00
N ALA A 115 5.04 12.97 -9.94
CA ALA A 115 4.24 13.29 -8.77
C ALA A 115 3.55 14.64 -8.93
N ASN A 116 2.23 14.68 -8.67
CA ASN A 116 1.43 15.90 -8.73
C ASN A 116 0.70 16.13 -7.39
N PRO A 117 0.52 17.38 -6.94
CA PRO A 117 -0.28 17.64 -5.74
C PRO A 117 -1.70 17.09 -5.87
N ILE A 118 -2.22 16.49 -4.81
CA ILE A 118 -3.59 15.98 -4.81
C ILE A 118 -4.58 17.14 -4.68
N LYS A 119 -5.63 17.07 -5.49
CA LYS A 119 -6.85 17.86 -5.30
C LYS A 119 -7.98 16.92 -4.94
N TRP A 120 -8.22 16.75 -3.64
CA TRP A 120 -9.08 15.69 -3.12
C TRP A 120 -10.48 15.61 -3.73
N PRO A 121 -11.23 16.72 -3.91
CA PRO A 121 -12.55 16.64 -4.52
C PRO A 121 -12.51 16.13 -5.98
N GLU A 122 -11.56 16.64 -6.78
CA GLU A 122 -11.40 16.22 -8.19
C GLU A 122 -10.99 14.74 -8.27
N LEU A 123 -10.08 14.31 -7.40
CA LEU A 123 -9.63 12.92 -7.32
C LEU A 123 -10.75 11.97 -6.88
N ALA A 124 -11.59 12.38 -5.92
CA ALA A 124 -12.74 11.61 -5.47
C ALA A 124 -13.77 11.39 -6.57
N GLU A 125 -14.11 12.42 -7.33
CA GLU A 125 -14.99 12.30 -8.49
C GLU A 125 -14.40 11.38 -9.57
N GLU A 126 -13.09 11.48 -9.83
CA GLU A 126 -12.42 10.63 -10.82
C GLU A 126 -12.38 9.15 -10.39
N VAL A 127 -12.09 8.88 -9.12
CA VAL A 127 -12.08 7.52 -8.56
C VAL A 127 -13.48 6.91 -8.62
N LEU A 128 -14.51 7.63 -8.19
CA LEU A 128 -15.90 7.15 -8.27
C LEU A 128 -16.31 6.83 -9.71
N ARG A 129 -16.01 7.73 -10.66
CA ARG A 129 -16.28 7.49 -12.08
C ARG A 129 -15.53 6.27 -12.62
N THR A 130 -14.30 6.04 -12.16
CA THR A 130 -13.50 4.89 -12.57
C THR A 130 -14.10 3.59 -12.05
N ILE A 131 -14.55 3.57 -10.80
CA ILE A 131 -15.22 2.42 -10.19
C ILE A 131 -16.53 2.11 -10.91
N GLU A 132 -17.36 3.13 -11.18
CA GLU A 132 -18.65 2.96 -11.87
C GLU A 132 -18.52 2.49 -13.32
N SER A 133 -17.41 2.84 -13.98
CA SER A 133 -17.15 2.47 -15.38
C SER A 133 -16.33 1.20 -15.55
N THR A 134 -15.75 0.65 -14.48
CA THR A 134 -14.99 -0.60 -14.54
C THR A 134 -15.92 -1.81 -14.31
N PRO A 135 -16.00 -2.76 -15.26
CA PRO A 135 -16.77 -3.99 -15.07
C PRO A 135 -16.29 -4.80 -13.85
N LEU A 136 -17.20 -5.46 -13.14
CA LEU A 136 -16.89 -6.29 -11.97
C LEU A 136 -16.03 -7.54 -12.29
N ASP A 137 -16.01 -7.96 -13.56
CA ASP A 137 -15.27 -9.12 -14.08
C ASP A 137 -13.92 -8.74 -14.73
N ASP A 138 -13.54 -7.47 -14.64
CA ASP A 138 -12.33 -6.94 -15.26
C ASP A 138 -11.10 -7.35 -14.43
N GLN A 139 -10.58 -8.56 -14.69
CA GLN A 139 -9.31 -9.08 -14.12
C GLN A 139 -8.11 -8.16 -14.42
N GLU A 140 -8.30 -7.14 -15.24
CA GLU A 140 -7.30 -6.17 -15.68
C GLU A 140 -6.75 -5.27 -14.57
N GLN A 141 -7.47 -5.11 -13.45
CA GLN A 141 -6.91 -4.46 -12.25
C GLN A 141 -5.79 -5.30 -11.59
N GLY A 142 -5.71 -6.59 -11.95
CA GLY A 142 -4.68 -7.53 -11.54
C GLY A 142 -5.17 -8.55 -10.51
N TYR A 143 -4.61 -9.75 -10.58
CA TYR A 143 -4.61 -10.71 -9.48
C TYR A 143 -3.69 -10.17 -8.36
N TRP A 144 -3.91 -10.60 -7.11
CA TRP A 144 -3.05 -10.22 -5.99
C TRP A 144 -1.60 -10.65 -6.27
N VAL A 145 -0.69 -9.68 -6.31
CA VAL A 145 0.75 -9.89 -6.48
C VAL A 145 1.44 -9.48 -5.19
N ASP A 146 2.35 -10.32 -4.70
CA ASP A 146 3.31 -9.91 -3.68
C ASP A 146 4.29 -8.89 -4.30
N CYS A 147 3.94 -7.63 -4.16
CA CYS A 147 4.67 -6.51 -4.75
C CYS A 147 6.03 -6.28 -4.07
N ASP A 148 6.19 -6.69 -2.82
CA ASP A 148 7.47 -6.60 -2.11
C ASP A 148 8.50 -7.57 -2.66
N GLN A 149 8.06 -8.76 -3.10
CA GLN A 149 8.93 -9.70 -3.80
C GLN A 149 9.26 -9.25 -5.22
N CYS A 150 8.29 -8.68 -5.94
CA CYS A 150 8.43 -8.28 -7.34
C CYS A 150 9.19 -6.96 -7.52
N VAL A 151 9.09 -6.04 -6.57
CA VAL A 151 9.66 -4.69 -6.63
C VAL A 151 10.43 -4.41 -5.35
N ARG A 152 11.65 -4.94 -5.27
CA ARG A 152 12.50 -4.82 -4.08
C ARG A 152 13.05 -3.41 -3.90
N PRO A 153 13.19 -2.93 -2.65
CA PRO A 153 13.94 -1.71 -2.35
C PRO A 153 15.34 -1.72 -2.97
N GLY A 154 15.79 -0.60 -3.51
CA GLY A 154 17.14 -0.43 -4.07
C GLY A 154 17.43 -1.14 -5.39
N GLN A 155 16.56 -2.06 -5.85
CA GLN A 155 16.72 -2.80 -7.11
C GLN A 155 15.67 -2.37 -8.15
N LEU A 156 15.65 -1.08 -8.46
CA LEU A 156 14.59 -0.51 -9.29
C LEU A 156 14.90 -0.62 -10.78
N ALA A 157 13.92 -1.13 -11.52
CA ALA A 157 13.89 -1.03 -12.97
C ALA A 157 13.96 0.44 -13.42
N PHE A 158 14.58 0.69 -14.57
CA PHE A 158 14.65 2.04 -15.14
C PHE A 158 13.27 2.54 -15.62
N ASP A 159 12.50 1.64 -16.22
CA ASP A 159 11.16 1.90 -16.75
C ASP A 159 10.23 0.67 -16.60
N PRO A 160 8.91 0.84 -16.86
CA PRO A 160 7.94 -0.24 -16.76
C PRO A 160 8.16 -1.42 -17.72
N ASP A 161 8.78 -1.21 -18.90
CA ASP A 161 9.02 -2.29 -19.86
C ASP A 161 10.18 -3.18 -19.41
N TYR A 162 11.22 -2.57 -18.85
CA TYR A 162 12.30 -3.30 -18.19
C TYR A 162 11.77 -4.05 -16.96
N LEU A 163 10.92 -3.41 -16.15
CA LEU A 163 10.25 -4.05 -15.02
C LEU A 163 9.48 -5.29 -15.48
N ARG A 164 8.64 -5.15 -16.51
CA ARG A 164 7.88 -6.24 -17.12
C ARG A 164 8.75 -7.42 -17.54
N SER A 165 9.92 -7.15 -18.13
CA SER A 165 10.82 -8.19 -18.63
C SER A 165 11.45 -9.04 -17.53
N GLY A 166 11.54 -8.51 -16.31
CA GLY A 166 12.11 -9.20 -15.15
C GLY A 166 11.11 -10.05 -14.36
N LEU A 167 9.82 -9.98 -14.68
CA LEU A 167 8.77 -10.69 -13.95
C LEU A 167 8.53 -12.11 -14.49
N PRO A 168 8.11 -13.06 -13.62
CA PRO A 168 7.62 -14.37 -14.05
C PRO A 168 6.51 -14.28 -15.10
N GLU A 169 6.41 -15.29 -15.98
CA GLU A 169 5.45 -15.26 -17.09
C GLU A 169 4.00 -15.14 -16.62
N GLU A 170 3.63 -15.90 -15.60
CA GLU A 170 2.29 -15.87 -15.00
C GLU A 170 1.92 -14.44 -14.59
N ILE A 171 2.88 -13.73 -13.99
CA ILE A 171 2.69 -12.36 -13.55
C ILE A 171 2.58 -11.41 -14.73
N ARG A 172 3.50 -11.57 -15.68
CA ARG A 172 3.59 -10.75 -16.88
C ARG A 172 2.34 -10.86 -17.76
N SER A 173 1.75 -12.05 -17.88
CA SER A 173 0.56 -12.28 -18.69
C SER A 173 -0.74 -11.86 -18.00
N GLY A 174 -0.78 -11.89 -16.67
CA GLY A 174 -2.00 -11.61 -15.90
C GLY A 174 -2.23 -10.13 -15.57
N LEU A 175 -1.28 -9.25 -15.86
CA LEU A 175 -1.39 -7.81 -15.57
C LEU A 175 -1.62 -6.99 -16.85
N ASN A 176 -2.39 -5.91 -16.72
CA ASN A 176 -2.51 -4.91 -17.77
C ASN A 176 -1.19 -4.12 -17.94
N TRP A 177 -0.62 -4.14 -19.13
CA TRP A 177 0.57 -3.37 -19.50
C TRP A 177 0.28 -2.24 -20.49
N SER A 178 -0.98 -2.03 -20.88
CA SER A 178 -1.38 -0.99 -21.81
C SER A 178 -1.25 0.40 -21.21
N LEU A 179 -0.63 1.33 -21.95
CA LEU A 179 -0.53 2.75 -21.59
C LEU A 179 -1.89 3.44 -21.46
N ASP A 180 -2.87 2.98 -22.25
CA ASP A 180 -4.15 3.66 -22.42
C ASP A 180 -5.12 3.38 -21.27
N LYS A 181 -4.79 2.40 -20.41
CA LYS A 181 -5.64 1.99 -19.30
C LYS A 181 -4.87 2.09 -17.99
N THR A 182 -5.39 2.91 -17.08
CA THR A 182 -4.83 3.12 -15.74
C THR A 182 -5.92 3.00 -14.70
N PHE A 183 -5.51 2.63 -13.50
CA PHE A 183 -6.34 2.45 -12.33
C PHE A 183 -5.74 3.20 -11.14
N PHE A 184 -6.55 3.39 -10.10
CA PHE A 184 -6.10 3.94 -8.84
C PHE A 184 -5.78 2.83 -7.85
N PHE A 185 -4.58 2.90 -7.28
CA PHE A 185 -4.08 2.00 -6.26
C PHE A 185 -3.82 2.78 -4.98
N LEU A 186 -4.09 2.13 -3.85
CA LEU A 186 -3.70 2.54 -2.52
C LEU A 186 -2.46 1.73 -2.11
N ILE A 187 -1.40 2.43 -1.73
CA ILE A 187 -0.23 1.82 -1.09
C ILE A 187 -0.26 2.16 0.39
N SER A 188 -0.32 1.13 1.23
CA SER A 188 -0.09 1.24 2.67
C SER A 188 1.36 0.88 2.96
N VAL A 189 2.11 1.83 3.50
CA VAL A 189 3.49 1.63 3.95
C VAL A 189 3.45 1.16 5.39
N LEU A 190 3.82 -0.09 5.61
CA LEU A 190 3.66 -0.75 6.90
C LEU A 190 4.79 -0.36 7.86
N THR A 191 4.48 -0.37 9.14
CA THR A 191 5.50 -0.34 10.19
C THR A 191 6.23 -1.69 10.15
N PRO A 192 7.56 -1.73 10.03
CA PRO A 192 8.29 -2.99 10.05
C PRO A 192 8.04 -3.70 11.39
N PRO A 193 7.94 -5.04 11.41
CA PRO A 193 7.86 -5.77 12.66
C PRO A 193 9.07 -5.43 13.52
N ALA A 194 8.85 -5.21 14.81
CA ALA A 194 9.95 -4.98 15.75
C ALA A 194 10.95 -6.13 15.61
N ALA A 195 12.24 -5.80 15.53
CA ALA A 195 13.28 -6.83 15.55
C ALA A 195 13.02 -7.69 16.80
N PRO A 196 13.09 -9.04 16.68
CA PRO A 196 12.96 -9.89 17.84
C PRO A 196 13.96 -9.37 18.87
N ALA A 197 13.47 -9.08 20.08
CA ALA A 197 14.33 -8.68 21.17
C ALA A 197 15.46 -9.70 21.22
N GLU A 198 16.70 -9.23 21.12
CA GLU A 198 17.86 -10.08 21.37
C GLU A 198 17.59 -10.72 22.73
N MET A 199 17.33 -12.03 22.74
CA MET A 199 17.20 -12.75 23.99
C MET A 199 18.56 -12.59 24.65
N ASP A 200 18.62 -11.83 25.75
CA ASP A 200 19.79 -11.82 26.60
C ASP A 200 20.13 -13.28 26.90
N GLU A 201 21.26 -13.78 26.41
CA GLU A 201 21.72 -15.16 26.57
C GLU A 201 22.07 -15.51 28.03
N ASP A 202 21.68 -14.68 29.00
CA ASP A 202 22.03 -14.77 30.42
C ASP A 202 20.82 -15.07 31.32
N ASP A 203 19.99 -16.05 30.97
CA ASP A 203 18.99 -16.63 31.90
C ASP A 203 18.98 -18.17 31.94
N GLU A 204 20.09 -18.81 31.55
CA GLU A 204 20.35 -20.22 31.86
C GLU A 204 21.04 -20.39 33.23
N GLU A 205 20.43 -19.95 34.33
CA GLU A 205 20.75 -20.55 35.65
C GLU A 205 19.67 -20.28 36.72
N ARG A 206 18.51 -20.93 36.62
CA ARG A 206 17.71 -21.23 37.82
C ARG A 206 16.79 -22.45 37.70
N SER A 207 17.40 -23.60 38.04
CA SER A 207 16.84 -24.68 38.88
C SER A 207 15.50 -25.34 38.49
N ARG A 208 15.58 -26.60 38.02
CA ARG A 208 14.57 -27.64 38.27
C ARG A 208 15.00 -28.49 39.50
N PRO A 209 14.14 -29.34 40.11
CA PRO A 209 12.68 -29.42 40.08
C PRO A 209 12.06 -29.48 41.50
N ALA A 210 10.74 -29.33 41.62
CA ALA A 210 10.00 -29.93 42.73
C ALA A 210 8.74 -30.60 42.19
N GLU A 211 8.69 -31.92 42.38
CA GLU A 211 7.54 -32.80 42.15
C GLU A 211 6.33 -32.33 42.96
N GLY A 212 5.14 -32.39 42.36
CA GLY A 212 3.90 -32.10 43.07
C GLY A 212 2.67 -32.16 42.20
N THR A 213 2.02 -33.32 42.25
CA THR A 213 0.58 -33.58 42.03
C THR A 213 -0.03 -33.28 40.65
N ALA A 214 -0.28 -34.37 39.93
CA ALA A 214 -1.30 -34.48 38.90
C ALA A 214 -2.68 -34.22 39.51
N GLU A 215 -3.31 -33.12 39.10
CA GLU A 215 -4.75 -33.01 39.06
C GLU A 215 -5.10 -32.81 37.58
N ASP A 216 -5.64 -33.86 36.99
CA ASP A 216 -6.27 -33.84 35.67
C ASP A 216 -7.49 -32.89 35.75
N GLU A 217 -7.24 -31.60 35.56
CA GLU A 217 -8.26 -30.73 35.00
C GLU A 217 -8.28 -31.03 33.51
N GLU A 218 -9.27 -31.80 33.07
CA GLU A 218 -9.66 -31.85 31.67
C GLU A 218 -10.05 -30.42 31.27
N GLU A 219 -9.05 -29.66 30.83
CA GLU A 219 -9.21 -28.48 30.01
C GLU A 219 -9.92 -28.99 28.77
N PHE A 220 -11.26 -28.93 28.79
CA PHE A 220 -12.04 -28.90 27.58
C PHE A 220 -11.40 -27.80 26.76
N GLU A 221 -10.59 -28.18 25.77
CA GLU A 221 -10.29 -27.38 24.60
C GLU A 221 -11.66 -27.05 24.00
N ASN A 222 -12.29 -26.02 24.57
CA ASN A 222 -13.26 -25.23 23.87
C ASN A 222 -12.48 -24.88 22.61
N ALA A 223 -12.94 -25.38 21.46
CA ALA A 223 -12.51 -24.88 20.16
C ALA A 223 -13.00 -23.41 20.13
N GLY A 224 -12.32 -22.60 20.93
CA GLY A 224 -12.65 -21.24 21.28
C GLY A 224 -12.43 -20.44 20.03
N GLU A 225 -13.29 -19.45 19.86
CA GLU A 225 -13.12 -18.45 18.83
C GLU A 225 -11.64 -18.05 18.76
N PRO A 226 -11.04 -18.02 17.55
CA PRO A 226 -9.62 -17.73 17.41
C PRO A 226 -9.30 -16.44 18.17
N ASP A 227 -8.22 -16.47 18.93
CA ASP A 227 -7.79 -15.32 19.72
C ASP A 227 -7.68 -14.07 18.82
N LEU A 228 -7.89 -12.88 19.39
CA LEU A 228 -7.92 -11.63 18.64
C LEU A 228 -6.64 -11.47 17.82
N ASP A 229 -5.49 -11.84 18.37
CA ASP A 229 -4.21 -11.77 17.68
C ASP A 229 -4.14 -12.69 16.46
N GLN A 230 -4.74 -13.88 16.53
CA GLN A 230 -4.84 -14.79 15.39
C GLN A 230 -5.75 -14.21 14.30
N ARG A 231 -6.88 -13.60 14.68
CA ARG A 231 -7.80 -12.92 13.75
C ARG A 231 -7.13 -11.70 13.09
N LEU A 232 -6.40 -10.92 13.86
CA LEU A 232 -5.63 -9.77 13.35
C LEU A 232 -4.51 -10.20 12.41
N SER A 233 -3.82 -11.30 12.70
CA SER A 233 -2.76 -11.83 11.83
C SER A 233 -3.25 -12.25 10.43
N ALA A 234 -4.53 -12.61 10.32
CA ALA A 234 -5.17 -12.95 9.05
C ALA A 234 -5.62 -11.72 8.24
N LEU A 235 -5.55 -10.52 8.82
CA LEU A 235 -6.06 -9.28 8.24
C LEU A 235 -4.93 -8.26 8.06
N PRO A 236 -4.15 -8.33 6.95
CA PRO A 236 -3.01 -7.44 6.72
C PRO A 236 -3.42 -5.95 6.70
N GLN A 237 -4.66 -5.64 6.34
CA GLN A 237 -5.24 -4.29 6.41
C GLN A 237 -5.22 -3.68 7.81
N LEU A 238 -5.09 -4.47 8.87
CA LEU A 238 -5.06 -4.01 10.26
C LEU A 238 -3.64 -3.90 10.84
N SER A 239 -2.64 -4.10 9.99
CA SER A 239 -1.25 -3.82 10.33
C SER A 239 -1.06 -2.33 10.56
N GLU A 240 -0.16 -1.98 11.49
CA GLU A 240 0.22 -0.59 11.74
C GLU A 240 0.88 0.01 10.51
N LYS A 241 0.56 1.27 10.22
CA LYS A 241 0.97 1.98 8.99
C LYS A 241 1.66 3.28 9.33
N GLU A 242 2.74 3.56 8.62
CA GLU A 242 3.47 4.82 8.74
C GLU A 242 2.93 5.88 7.78
N LEU A 243 2.47 5.45 6.60
CA LEU A 243 2.02 6.32 5.53
C LEU A 243 1.08 5.58 4.57
N ALA A 244 0.14 6.30 3.99
CA ALA A 244 -0.64 5.84 2.85
C ALA A 244 -0.37 6.70 1.60
N VAL A 245 -0.44 6.12 0.41
CA VAL A 245 -0.14 6.81 -0.85
C VAL A 245 -1.14 6.42 -1.92
N VAL A 246 -1.68 7.42 -2.64
CA VAL A 246 -2.54 7.19 -3.80
C VAL A 246 -1.70 7.24 -5.07
N ILE A 247 -1.84 6.22 -5.91
CA ILE A 247 -1.08 6.05 -7.15
C ILE A 247 -2.01 5.77 -8.31
N ARG A 248 -1.79 6.44 -9.44
CA ARG A 248 -2.41 6.10 -10.72
C ARG A 248 -1.40 5.34 -11.58
N ALA A 249 -1.69 4.07 -11.86
CA ALA A 249 -0.80 3.18 -12.60
C ALA A 249 -1.58 2.19 -13.46
N ARG A 250 -0.90 1.51 -14.39
CA ARG A 250 -1.53 0.49 -15.25
C ARG A 250 -1.87 -0.80 -14.50
N ASN A 251 -1.11 -1.11 -13.45
CA ASN A 251 -1.25 -2.30 -12.61
C ASN A 251 -0.55 -2.09 -11.24
N SER A 252 -0.77 -3.03 -10.32
CA SER A 252 -0.22 -3.02 -8.95
C SER A 252 1.31 -3.03 -8.89
N VAL A 253 1.98 -3.77 -9.78
CA VAL A 253 3.45 -3.85 -9.83
C VAL A 253 4.06 -2.51 -10.26
N VAL A 254 3.46 -1.84 -11.24
CA VAL A 254 3.87 -0.48 -11.63
C VAL A 254 3.59 0.50 -10.50
N ALA A 255 2.47 0.36 -9.77
CA ALA A 255 2.19 1.21 -8.62
C ALA A 255 3.26 1.06 -7.52
N ALA A 256 3.60 -0.17 -7.16
CA ALA A 256 4.68 -0.47 -6.21
C ALA A 256 6.01 0.12 -6.66
N TRP A 257 6.36 -0.03 -7.94
CA TRP A 257 7.57 0.56 -8.51
C TRP A 257 7.59 2.08 -8.45
N LEU A 258 6.47 2.76 -8.74
CA LEU A 258 6.36 4.21 -8.63
C LEU A 258 6.60 4.68 -7.19
N TRP A 259 6.02 3.99 -6.20
CA TRP A 259 6.30 4.29 -4.80
C TRP A 259 7.76 4.06 -4.44
N ARG A 260 8.32 2.88 -4.73
CA ARG A 260 9.72 2.57 -4.39
C ARG A 260 10.70 3.54 -5.05
N LYS A 261 10.40 3.99 -6.28
CA LYS A 261 11.16 5.04 -6.98
C LYS A 261 11.02 6.39 -6.32
N TYR A 262 9.82 6.77 -5.90
CA TYR A 262 9.57 8.04 -5.22
C TYR A 262 10.22 8.10 -3.83
N ALA A 263 10.12 7.01 -3.08
CA ALA A 263 10.67 6.88 -1.73
C ALA A 263 12.18 6.60 -1.72
N ALA A 264 12.82 6.42 -2.87
CA ALA A 264 14.22 6.04 -2.97
C ALA A 264 15.13 7.02 -2.17
N GLY A 265 15.84 6.49 -1.17
CA GLY A 265 16.70 7.27 -0.28
C GLY A 265 15.98 8.03 0.84
N GLY A 266 14.66 7.85 0.97
CA GLY A 266 13.88 8.30 2.13
C GLY A 266 13.82 7.27 3.25
N GLU A 267 13.33 7.69 4.42
CA GLU A 267 13.26 6.85 5.63
C GLU A 267 12.33 5.64 5.46
N LEU A 268 11.28 5.79 4.64
CA LEU A 268 10.27 4.75 4.39
C LEU A 268 10.58 3.87 3.17
N ALA A 269 11.77 4.02 2.57
CA ALA A 269 12.12 3.36 1.30
C ALA A 269 12.15 1.84 1.40
N GLU A 270 12.47 1.30 2.58
CA GLU A 270 12.66 -0.13 2.84
C GLU A 270 11.47 -0.78 3.54
N ASN A 271 10.51 0.02 4.04
CA ASN A 271 9.34 -0.49 4.73
C ASN A 271 8.53 -1.45 3.84
N PRO A 272 7.94 -2.52 4.39
CA PRO A 272 7.00 -3.37 3.66
C PRO A 272 5.82 -2.56 3.11
N ILE A 273 5.27 -2.97 1.98
CA ILE A 273 4.10 -2.30 1.40
C ILE A 273 2.97 -3.29 1.11
N GLN A 274 1.75 -2.82 1.33
CA GLN A 274 0.54 -3.45 0.85
C GLN A 274 -0.05 -2.59 -0.27
N VAL A 275 -0.36 -3.23 -1.40
CA VAL A 275 -0.94 -2.57 -2.58
C VAL A 275 -2.36 -3.08 -2.77
N GLU A 276 -3.33 -2.18 -2.74
CA GLU A 276 -4.75 -2.50 -2.89
C GLU A 276 -5.37 -1.62 -4.00
N PRO A 277 -6.44 -2.08 -4.67
CA PRO A 277 -7.26 -1.20 -5.49
C PRO A 277 -7.87 -0.11 -4.60
N LEU A 278 -7.90 1.13 -5.07
CA LEU A 278 -8.57 2.19 -4.34
C LEU A 278 -10.10 2.11 -4.58
N CYS A 279 -10.84 1.68 -3.55
CA CYS A 279 -12.28 1.40 -3.68
C CYS A 279 -13.19 2.48 -3.08
N ALA A 280 -12.70 3.35 -2.19
CA ALA A 280 -13.55 4.35 -1.55
C ALA A 280 -12.74 5.54 -1.01
N MET A 281 -13.31 6.74 -1.14
CA MET A 281 -12.84 7.97 -0.50
C MET A 281 -14.03 8.81 -0.08
N VAL A 282 -13.96 9.45 1.08
CA VAL A 282 -15.06 10.25 1.64
C VAL A 282 -14.55 11.59 2.14
N GLY A 283 -15.23 12.68 1.76
CA GLY A 283 -14.91 14.02 2.23
C GLY A 283 -15.66 14.37 3.52
N ILE A 284 -14.96 14.92 4.52
CA ILE A 284 -15.53 15.28 5.83
C ILE A 284 -16.45 16.53 5.76
N GLY A 285 -16.35 17.32 4.69
CA GLY A 285 -17.15 18.53 4.46
C GLY A 285 -18.29 18.39 3.43
N GLY A 286 -18.47 17.21 2.84
CA GLY A 286 -19.59 16.92 1.95
C GLY A 286 -20.70 16.28 2.76
N SER A 287 -21.76 17.03 3.05
CA SER A 287 -23.01 16.46 3.56
C SER A 287 -23.36 15.20 2.77
N ALA A 288 -23.51 14.08 3.47
CA ALA A 288 -24.33 12.98 2.99
C ALA A 288 -25.69 13.59 2.63
N GLY A 289 -25.94 13.77 1.34
CA GLY A 289 -27.25 14.15 0.83
C GLY A 289 -28.16 12.94 1.02
N THR A 290 -28.85 12.90 2.15
CA THR A 290 -30.18 12.31 2.27
C THR A 290 -31.18 13.10 1.44
#